data_AF-A0A9W9VKP0-F1
#
_entry.id   AF-A0A9W9VKP0-F1
#
_cell.length_a   1.000
_cell.length_b   1.000
_cell.length_c   1.000
_cell.angle_alpha   90.00
_cell.angle_beta   90.00
_cell.angle_gamma   90.00
#
_symmetry.space_group_name_H-M   'P 1'
#
loop_
_entity.id
_entity.type
_entity.pdbx_description
1 polymer ?
#
loop_
_entity_poly.entity_id
_entity_poly.type
_entity_poly.pdbx_seq_one_letter_code
_entity_poly.pdbx_strand_id
1 'polypeptide(L)'
;MQQGKVGGQFWSVFVEHSVRDTLEQIDVAKRLVAEYSELQYCETAACAQQAFKSKRISSMLGAEGLHQIGSSIAVIRQMYELGVRYITLTHNCDNAFATAATTVTKTGKDSGLSDFGRAAIREMNRLGMMIDLSHTSHRTMRDTIAVTRAPVIFSHSACYAIAKSLRNTPDDVLQMLPQNGGLIMIFFANKFIRPDSPEKASLEDVVDHIFHAASIAGWDHVGIGE
;
A
#
# COMPACT_ATOMS: atom_id res chain seq x y z
N MET A 1 17.94 8.14 6.96
CA MET A 1 16.69 8.74 7.46
C MET A 1 16.86 10.17 7.97
N GLN A 2 17.70 10.44 8.99
CA GLN A 2 17.86 11.80 9.55
C GLN A 2 18.37 12.84 8.54
N GLN A 3 19.40 12.52 7.75
CA GLN A 3 19.92 13.43 6.72
C GLN A 3 18.84 13.80 5.67
N GLY A 4 17.98 12.84 5.32
CA GLY A 4 16.84 13.03 4.42
C GLY A 4 15.59 13.61 5.09
N LYS A 5 15.65 13.94 6.40
CA LYS A 5 14.54 14.51 7.18
C LYS A 5 13.24 13.68 7.14
N VAL A 6 13.37 12.35 7.09
CA VAL A 6 12.21 11.43 7.15
C VAL A 6 11.49 11.63 8.49
N GLY A 7 10.18 11.91 8.45
CA GLY A 7 9.34 12.11 9.63
C GLY A 7 8.57 10.86 10.09
N GLY A 8 8.40 9.91 9.19
CA GLY A 8 7.71 8.66 9.45
C GLY A 8 7.83 7.68 8.31
N GLN A 9 7.61 6.40 8.61
CA GLN A 9 7.57 5.34 7.61
C GLN A 9 6.70 4.17 8.07
N PHE A 10 6.26 3.38 7.10
CA PHE A 10 5.80 2.03 7.33
C PHE A 10 6.93 1.04 7.02
N TRP A 11 7.17 0.12 7.94
CA TRP A 11 8.01 -1.04 7.70
C TRP A 11 7.13 -2.11 7.05
N SER A 12 7.43 -2.48 5.80
CA SER A 12 6.74 -3.57 5.11
C SER A 12 7.21 -4.91 5.69
N VAL A 13 6.30 -5.62 6.35
CA VAL A 13 6.50 -7.00 6.79
C VAL A 13 6.13 -7.95 5.65
N PHE A 14 7.00 -8.01 4.65
CA PHE A 14 6.82 -8.80 3.44
C PHE A 14 7.53 -10.16 3.52
N VAL A 15 6.83 -11.22 3.10
CA VAL A 15 7.33 -12.57 2.86
C VAL A 15 6.60 -13.19 1.66
N GLU A 16 7.21 -14.17 0.99
CA GLU A 16 6.57 -14.80 -0.17
C GLU A 16 5.32 -15.60 0.20
N HIS A 17 5.39 -16.55 1.14
CA HIS A 17 4.23 -17.34 1.57
C HIS A 17 4.47 -18.00 2.94
N SER A 18 4.07 -17.36 4.05
CA SER A 18 4.03 -18.02 5.37
C SER A 18 3.43 -17.10 6.43
N VAL A 19 2.43 -17.59 7.18
CA VAL A 19 1.93 -16.88 8.37
C VAL A 19 3.05 -16.76 9.40
N ARG A 20 3.78 -17.85 9.64
CA ARG A 20 4.89 -17.90 10.60
C ARG A 20 5.94 -16.83 10.26
N ASP A 21 6.39 -16.77 9.01
CA ASP A 21 7.49 -15.89 8.63
C ASP A 21 7.05 -14.43 8.69
N THR A 22 5.76 -14.15 8.42
CA THR A 22 5.21 -12.81 8.64
C THR A 22 5.24 -12.42 10.12
N LEU A 23 4.95 -13.35 11.04
CA LEU A 23 5.06 -13.11 12.48
C LEU A 23 6.52 -12.84 12.89
N GLU A 24 7.48 -13.57 12.30
CA GLU A 24 8.91 -13.34 12.52
C GLU A 24 9.34 -11.96 11.98
N GLN A 25 8.85 -11.53 10.81
CA GLN A 25 9.10 -10.19 10.29
C GLN A 25 8.52 -9.08 11.18
N ILE A 26 7.33 -9.29 11.75
CA ILE A 26 6.74 -8.36 12.72
C ILE A 26 7.62 -8.24 13.96
N ASP A 27 8.13 -9.36 14.51
CA ASP A 27 9.05 -9.34 15.65
C ASP A 27 10.34 -8.58 15.32
N VAL A 28 10.97 -8.91 14.18
CA VAL A 28 12.21 -8.26 13.74
C VAL A 28 12.01 -6.75 13.58
N ALA A 29 10.94 -6.32 12.90
CA ALA A 29 10.65 -4.90 12.72
C ALA A 29 10.44 -4.19 14.07
N LYS A 30 9.70 -4.79 15.01
CA LYS A 30 9.49 -4.21 16.35
C LYS A 30 10.79 -4.11 17.15
N ARG A 31 11.64 -5.13 17.10
CA ARG A 31 12.94 -5.13 17.78
C ARG A 31 13.89 -4.10 17.19
N LEU A 32 13.90 -3.97 15.86
CA LEU A 32 14.67 -2.93 15.18
C LEU A 32 14.22 -1.54 15.63
N VAL A 33 12.91 -1.28 15.65
CA VAL A 33 12.37 0.01 16.13
C VAL A 33 12.70 0.27 17.60
N ALA A 34 12.73 -0.76 18.44
CA ALA A 34 13.07 -0.63 19.85
C ALA A 34 14.57 -0.37 20.10
N GLU A 35 15.44 -0.88 19.23
CA GLU A 35 16.91 -0.72 19.35
C GLU A 35 17.35 0.74 19.13
N TYR A 36 16.67 1.47 18.25
CA TYR A 36 17.07 2.83 17.86
C TYR A 36 16.22 3.89 18.53
N SER A 37 16.85 4.71 19.37
CA SER A 37 16.18 5.80 20.11
C SER A 37 15.53 6.85 19.20
N GLU A 38 15.99 6.98 17.97
CA GLU A 38 15.44 7.88 16.95
C GLU A 38 14.08 7.41 16.42
N LEU A 39 13.78 6.11 16.50
CA LEU A 39 12.56 5.50 15.98
C LEU A 39 11.50 5.40 17.07
N GLN A 40 10.25 5.73 16.75
CA GLN A 40 9.13 5.55 17.67
C GLN A 40 8.08 4.65 17.04
N TYR A 41 7.85 3.49 17.66
CA TYR A 41 6.77 2.62 17.26
C TYR A 41 5.41 3.29 17.45
N CYS A 42 4.57 3.27 16.42
CA CYS A 42 3.26 3.90 16.44
C CYS A 42 2.18 3.04 15.78
N GLU A 43 1.01 3.05 16.40
CA GLU A 43 -0.18 2.34 15.94
C GLU A 43 -1.34 3.28 15.62
N THR A 44 -1.20 4.56 15.93
CA THR A 44 -2.22 5.59 15.76
C THR A 44 -1.62 6.85 15.13
N ALA A 45 -2.46 7.62 14.43
CA ALA A 45 -2.06 8.90 13.87
C ALA A 45 -1.59 9.90 14.95
N ALA A 46 -2.21 9.87 16.13
CA ALA A 46 -1.79 10.71 17.26
C ALA A 46 -0.36 10.39 17.72
N CYS A 47 -0.01 9.09 17.83
CA CYS A 47 1.37 8.69 18.11
C CYS A 47 2.32 9.17 17.02
N ALA A 48 1.96 8.98 15.75
CA ALA A 48 2.83 9.36 14.63
C ALA A 48 3.09 10.89 14.62
N GLN A 49 2.05 11.70 14.83
CA GLN A 49 2.17 13.14 14.94
C GLN A 49 3.00 13.58 16.15
N GLN A 50 2.85 12.90 17.29
CA GLN A 50 3.64 13.19 18.49
C GLN A 50 5.11 12.83 18.29
N ALA A 51 5.41 11.66 17.71
CA ALA A 51 6.78 11.24 17.38
C ALA A 51 7.45 12.29 16.48
N PHE A 52 6.76 12.71 15.43
CA PHE A 52 7.26 13.74 14.51
C PHE A 52 7.56 15.07 15.22
N LYS A 53 6.62 15.56 16.04
CA LYS A 53 6.82 16.79 16.85
C LYS A 53 7.99 16.67 17.81
N SER A 54 8.23 15.48 18.35
CA SER A 54 9.37 15.16 19.21
C SER A 54 10.66 14.86 18.44
N LYS A 55 10.71 15.11 17.13
CA LYS A 55 11.86 14.87 16.24
C LYS A 55 12.30 13.39 16.20
N ARG A 56 11.38 12.47 16.47
CA ARG A 56 11.54 11.02 16.27
C ARG A 56 10.85 10.60 14.98
N ILE A 57 11.34 9.53 14.38
CA ILE A 57 10.79 8.96 13.16
C ILE A 57 9.66 8.01 13.56
N SER A 58 8.42 8.38 13.24
CA SER A 58 7.28 7.48 13.45
C SER A 58 7.45 6.20 12.63
N SER A 59 7.30 5.05 13.28
CA SER A 59 7.52 3.74 12.69
C SER A 59 6.27 2.89 12.87
N MET A 60 5.58 2.63 11.78
CA MET A 60 4.37 1.79 11.74
C MET A 60 4.65 0.50 10.97
N LEU A 61 3.76 -0.49 11.04
CA LEU A 61 3.89 -1.74 10.29
C LEU A 61 2.79 -1.86 9.23
N GLY A 62 3.14 -2.39 8.08
CA GLY A 62 2.21 -2.79 7.02
C GLY A 62 2.58 -4.15 6.43
N ALA A 63 1.61 -4.95 6.05
CA ALA A 63 1.85 -6.24 5.42
C ALA A 63 1.55 -6.19 3.92
N GLU A 64 2.47 -6.64 3.09
CA GLU A 64 2.35 -6.53 1.64
C GLU A 64 1.83 -7.84 1.02
N GLY A 65 0.51 -8.03 1.12
CA GLY A 65 -0.19 -9.11 0.42
C GLY A 65 -0.99 -10.04 1.33
N LEU A 66 -2.27 -10.26 0.99
CA LEU A 66 -3.13 -11.25 1.65
C LEU A 66 -2.73 -12.71 1.36
N HIS A 67 -1.71 -12.97 0.55
CA HIS A 67 -1.15 -14.32 0.45
C HIS A 67 -0.45 -14.75 1.76
N GLN A 68 -0.05 -13.79 2.60
CA GLN A 68 0.66 -14.01 3.87
C GLN A 68 -0.24 -14.52 5.01
N ILE A 69 -1.56 -14.42 4.86
CA ILE A 69 -2.51 -14.73 5.95
C ILE A 69 -3.01 -16.17 5.94
N GLY A 70 -2.44 -17.03 5.09
CA GLY A 70 -2.85 -18.44 4.97
C GLY A 70 -4.32 -18.61 4.62
N SER A 71 -4.89 -17.70 3.80
CA SER A 71 -6.31 -17.65 3.45
C SER A 71 -7.26 -17.58 4.67
N SER A 72 -6.81 -16.94 5.77
CA SER A 72 -7.58 -16.84 7.01
C SER A 72 -7.82 -15.39 7.42
N ILE A 73 -9.09 -14.96 7.39
CA ILE A 73 -9.50 -13.65 7.92
C ILE A 73 -9.17 -13.51 9.43
N ALA A 74 -9.10 -14.63 10.17
CA ALA A 74 -8.67 -14.59 11.56
C ALA A 74 -7.21 -14.15 11.72
N VAL A 75 -6.36 -14.38 10.72
CA VAL A 75 -4.97 -13.91 10.74
C VAL A 75 -4.89 -12.40 10.48
N ILE A 76 -5.82 -11.80 9.73
CA ILE A 76 -5.93 -10.32 9.61
C ILE A 76 -6.12 -9.68 10.99
N ARG A 77 -7.04 -10.24 11.80
CA ARG A 77 -7.25 -9.79 13.18
C ARG A 77 -5.98 -9.93 14.02
N GLN A 78 -5.32 -11.09 13.96
CA GLN A 78 -4.09 -11.33 14.72
C GLN A 78 -2.97 -10.37 14.32
N MET A 79 -2.79 -10.10 13.02
CA MET A 79 -1.82 -9.11 12.54
C MET A 79 -2.16 -7.70 13.03
N TYR A 80 -3.45 -7.34 13.07
CA TYR A 80 -3.89 -6.07 13.63
C TYR A 80 -3.55 -5.95 15.13
N GLU A 81 -3.83 -6.98 15.92
CA GLU A 81 -3.47 -7.03 17.36
C GLU A 81 -1.95 -6.96 17.57
N LEU A 82 -1.18 -7.52 16.64
CA LEU A 82 0.28 -7.41 16.62
C LEU A 82 0.78 -6.06 16.10
N GLY A 83 -0.12 -5.15 15.73
CA GLY A 83 0.17 -3.76 15.44
C GLY A 83 0.44 -3.43 13.97
N VAL A 84 0.08 -4.34 13.05
CA VAL A 84 -0.01 -4.04 11.61
C VAL A 84 -1.20 -3.10 11.37
N ARG A 85 -1.02 -2.08 10.53
CA ARG A 85 -2.02 -1.02 10.30
C ARG A 85 -2.47 -0.86 8.85
N TYR A 86 -1.78 -1.47 7.89
CA TYR A 86 -2.35 -1.72 6.56
C TYR A 86 -2.02 -3.12 6.07
N ILE A 87 -2.85 -3.63 5.15
CA ILE A 87 -2.51 -4.82 4.34
C ILE A 87 -2.78 -4.53 2.86
N THR A 88 -1.81 -4.83 2.00
CA THR A 88 -1.98 -4.83 0.54
C THR A 88 -2.78 -6.05 0.12
N LEU A 89 -3.80 -5.90 -0.74
CA LEU A 89 -4.67 -7.04 -1.09
C LEU A 89 -3.93 -8.16 -1.84
N THR A 90 -2.94 -7.82 -2.67
CA THR A 90 -2.11 -8.77 -3.42
C THR A 90 -0.65 -8.36 -3.37
N HIS A 91 0.25 -9.19 -3.92
CA HIS A 91 1.59 -8.77 -4.31
C HIS A 91 1.78 -9.15 -5.79
N ASN A 92 2.84 -9.90 -6.14
CA ASN A 92 3.12 -10.30 -7.52
C ASN A 92 2.39 -11.59 -7.96
N CYS A 93 1.41 -12.06 -7.19
CA CYS A 93 0.57 -13.20 -7.51
C CYS A 93 -0.87 -13.01 -7.01
N ASP A 94 -1.79 -13.71 -7.66
CA ASP A 94 -3.16 -13.85 -7.18
C ASP A 94 -3.19 -14.62 -5.86
N ASN A 95 -4.24 -14.37 -5.08
CA ASN A 95 -4.56 -15.16 -3.90
C ASN A 95 -6.07 -15.42 -3.86
N ALA A 96 -6.57 -16.04 -2.79
CA ALA A 96 -8.00 -16.35 -2.65
C ALA A 96 -8.92 -15.12 -2.62
N PHE A 97 -8.37 -13.91 -2.45
CA PHE A 97 -9.10 -12.67 -2.22
C PHE A 97 -9.19 -11.79 -3.46
N ALA A 98 -8.12 -11.72 -4.26
CA ALA A 98 -8.02 -10.74 -5.34
C ALA A 98 -7.03 -11.14 -6.46
N THR A 99 -7.18 -10.51 -7.62
CA THR A 99 -6.26 -10.61 -8.75
C THR A 99 -5.16 -9.55 -8.69
N ALA A 100 -3.91 -9.96 -8.91
CA ALA A 100 -2.75 -9.09 -8.99
C ALA A 100 -2.55 -8.50 -10.39
N ALA A 101 -1.96 -7.31 -10.47
CA ALA A 101 -1.59 -6.67 -11.74
C ALA A 101 -0.67 -7.56 -12.59
N THR A 102 0.25 -8.29 -11.96
CA THR A 102 1.20 -9.18 -12.64
C THR A 102 0.50 -10.35 -13.35
N THR A 103 -0.58 -10.87 -12.78
CA THR A 103 -1.40 -11.91 -13.42
C THR A 103 -2.06 -11.38 -14.68
N VAL A 104 -2.61 -10.17 -14.64
CA VAL A 104 -3.22 -9.52 -15.81
C VAL A 104 -2.16 -9.27 -16.88
N THR A 105 -0.98 -8.75 -16.51
CA THR A 105 0.14 -8.55 -17.46
C THR A 105 0.53 -9.87 -18.15
N LYS A 106 0.58 -10.98 -17.40
CA LYS A 106 1.02 -12.27 -17.94
C LYS A 106 -0.05 -12.98 -18.77
N THR A 107 -1.32 -12.83 -18.41
CA THR A 107 -2.40 -13.72 -18.89
C THR A 107 -3.57 -13.00 -19.55
N GLY A 108 -3.67 -11.68 -19.40
CA GLY A 108 -4.83 -10.88 -19.82
C GLY A 108 -6.10 -11.12 -19.01
N LYS A 109 -6.07 -12.01 -18.00
CA LYS A 109 -7.24 -12.35 -17.19
C LYS A 109 -7.29 -11.47 -15.94
N ASP A 110 -8.43 -10.80 -15.74
CA ASP A 110 -8.68 -9.98 -14.55
C ASP A 110 -10.01 -10.38 -13.88
N SER A 111 -9.91 -11.22 -12.86
CA SER A 111 -11.07 -11.69 -12.09
C SER A 111 -11.52 -10.68 -11.03
N GLY A 112 -10.69 -9.68 -10.73
CA GLY A 112 -11.00 -8.65 -9.73
C GLY A 112 -11.03 -9.19 -8.30
N LEU A 113 -11.97 -8.64 -7.51
CA LEU A 113 -12.14 -9.00 -6.10
C LEU A 113 -13.14 -10.16 -5.93
N SER A 114 -12.71 -11.22 -5.23
CA SER A 114 -13.55 -12.38 -4.93
C SER A 114 -14.57 -12.09 -3.81
N ASP A 115 -15.56 -12.96 -3.64
CA ASP A 115 -16.48 -12.87 -2.49
C ASP A 115 -15.76 -13.00 -1.15
N PHE A 116 -14.69 -13.81 -1.11
CA PHE A 116 -13.84 -13.91 0.06
C PHE A 116 -13.03 -12.63 0.30
N GLY A 117 -12.57 -11.97 -0.78
CA GLY A 117 -11.99 -10.62 -0.74
C GLY A 117 -12.95 -9.58 -0.17
N ARG A 118 -14.23 -9.60 -0.59
CA ARG A 118 -15.27 -8.73 -0.03
C ARG A 118 -15.46 -8.96 1.47
N ALA A 119 -15.38 -10.21 1.93
CA ALA A 119 -15.43 -10.52 3.36
C ALA A 119 -14.20 -10.00 4.12
N ALA A 120 -13.00 -10.10 3.54
CA ALA A 120 -11.78 -9.54 4.10
C ALA A 120 -11.86 -8.00 4.22
N ILE A 121 -12.32 -7.31 3.18
CA ILE A 121 -12.52 -5.84 3.21
C ILE A 121 -13.45 -5.43 4.34
N ARG A 122 -14.59 -6.11 4.51
CA ARG A 122 -15.52 -5.80 5.62
C ARG A 122 -14.85 -5.95 6.97
N GLU A 123 -14.01 -6.97 7.16
CA GLU A 123 -13.28 -7.15 8.40
C GLU A 123 -12.19 -6.09 8.60
N MET A 124 -11.45 -5.74 7.55
CA MET A 124 -10.47 -4.66 7.59
C MET A 124 -11.13 -3.32 7.96
N ASN A 125 -12.28 -2.99 7.36
CA ASN A 125 -13.06 -1.82 7.73
C ASN A 125 -13.54 -1.87 9.19
N ARG A 126 -13.98 -3.04 9.69
CA ARG A 126 -14.43 -3.20 11.08
C ARG A 126 -13.29 -2.97 12.08
N LEU A 127 -12.07 -3.42 11.75
CA LEU A 127 -10.88 -3.27 12.59
C LEU A 127 -10.30 -1.84 12.52
N GLY A 128 -10.56 -1.09 11.44
CA GLY A 128 -9.79 0.11 11.13
C GLY A 128 -8.41 -0.21 10.56
N MET A 129 -8.27 -1.34 9.87
CA MET A 129 -7.09 -1.69 9.08
C MET A 129 -7.17 -0.97 7.73
N MET A 130 -6.13 -0.23 7.35
CA MET A 130 -6.07 0.41 6.04
C MET A 130 -5.96 -0.64 4.94
N ILE A 131 -6.70 -0.43 3.86
CA ILE A 131 -6.67 -1.29 2.67
C ILE A 131 -5.72 -0.65 1.68
N ASP A 132 -4.64 -1.35 1.36
CA ASP A 132 -3.70 -0.93 0.33
C ASP A 132 -3.99 -1.65 -1.01
N LEU A 133 -4.07 -0.85 -2.07
CA LEU A 133 -4.38 -1.27 -3.43
C LEU A 133 -3.18 -1.28 -4.36
N SER A 134 -1.98 -1.01 -3.84
CA SER A 134 -0.75 -1.38 -4.52
C SER A 134 -0.81 -2.88 -4.89
N HIS A 135 -0.19 -3.25 -6.01
CA HIS A 135 -0.09 -4.60 -6.58
C HIS A 135 -1.35 -5.18 -7.19
N THR A 136 -2.51 -4.60 -6.89
CA THR A 136 -3.78 -5.12 -7.36
C THR A 136 -4.00 -4.86 -8.84
N SER A 137 -4.83 -5.69 -9.49
CA SER A 137 -5.30 -5.42 -10.84
C SER A 137 -6.24 -4.21 -10.89
N HIS A 138 -6.39 -3.59 -12.06
CA HIS A 138 -7.29 -2.45 -12.22
C HIS A 138 -8.74 -2.79 -11.87
N ARG A 139 -9.21 -4.02 -12.14
CA ARG A 139 -10.55 -4.44 -11.70
C ARG A 139 -10.64 -4.58 -10.18
N THR A 140 -9.62 -5.17 -9.54
CA THR A 140 -9.57 -5.28 -8.07
C THR A 140 -9.61 -3.90 -7.42
N MET A 141 -8.91 -2.90 -7.98
CA MET A 141 -8.96 -1.51 -7.50
C MET A 141 -10.40 -0.99 -7.48
N ARG A 142 -11.11 -1.08 -8.61
CA ARG A 142 -12.50 -0.62 -8.76
C ARG A 142 -13.45 -1.36 -7.84
N ASP A 143 -13.36 -2.69 -7.84
CA ASP A 143 -14.22 -3.55 -7.02
C ASP A 143 -14.06 -3.24 -5.52
N THR A 144 -12.83 -2.96 -5.09
CA THR A 144 -12.52 -2.63 -3.69
C THR A 144 -13.06 -1.27 -3.31
N ILE A 145 -12.81 -0.23 -4.11
CA ILE A 145 -13.32 1.13 -3.82
C ILE A 145 -14.86 1.13 -3.82
N ALA A 146 -15.50 0.32 -4.65
CA ALA A 146 -16.95 0.20 -4.70
C ALA A 146 -17.58 -0.43 -3.43
N VAL A 147 -16.83 -1.19 -2.63
CA VAL A 147 -17.38 -1.89 -1.45
C VAL A 147 -16.79 -1.49 -0.10
N THR A 148 -15.61 -0.88 -0.08
CA THR A 148 -15.00 -0.37 1.16
C THR A 148 -15.83 0.77 1.73
N ARG A 149 -15.90 0.85 3.06
CA ARG A 149 -16.51 1.96 3.81
C ARG A 149 -15.49 2.95 4.35
N ALA A 150 -14.20 2.64 4.21
CA ALA A 150 -13.10 3.47 4.66
C ALA A 150 -12.22 3.88 3.47
N PRO A 151 -11.47 4.98 3.60
CA PRO A 151 -10.44 5.38 2.64
C PRO A 151 -9.47 4.23 2.31
N VAL A 152 -9.17 4.08 1.02
CA VAL A 152 -8.07 3.21 0.55
C VAL A 152 -6.77 4.00 0.50
N ILE A 153 -5.65 3.28 0.50
CA ILE A 153 -4.36 3.84 0.13
C ILE A 153 -3.82 3.10 -1.09
N PHE A 154 -3.01 3.78 -1.88
CA PHE A 154 -2.02 3.14 -2.74
C PHE A 154 -0.66 3.49 -2.13
N SER A 155 -0.09 2.59 -1.33
CA SER A 155 1.14 2.87 -0.60
C SER A 155 2.36 3.11 -1.48
N HIS A 156 2.38 2.53 -2.68
CA HIS A 156 3.44 2.70 -3.66
C HIS A 156 2.91 2.36 -5.05
N SER A 157 2.56 3.40 -5.80
CA SER A 157 2.07 3.27 -7.17
C SER A 157 2.51 4.46 -8.02
N ALA A 158 2.15 4.44 -9.30
CA ALA A 158 2.30 5.56 -10.22
C ALA A 158 1.07 5.67 -11.13
N CYS A 159 1.09 6.59 -12.09
CA CYS A 159 -0.06 6.89 -12.95
C CYS A 159 0.04 6.15 -14.30
N TYR A 160 -0.99 5.36 -14.63
CA TYR A 160 -1.04 4.60 -15.88
C TYR A 160 -1.07 5.48 -17.13
N ALA A 161 -1.63 6.69 -17.03
CA ALA A 161 -1.68 7.63 -18.15
C ALA A 161 -0.27 8.04 -18.62
N ILE A 162 0.63 8.29 -17.66
CA ILE A 162 2.02 8.70 -17.88
C ILE A 162 2.90 7.50 -18.26
N ALA A 163 2.76 6.38 -17.54
CA ALA A 163 3.56 5.19 -17.74
C ALA A 163 2.69 3.93 -17.84
N LYS A 164 2.70 3.28 -19.02
CA LYS A 164 1.80 2.16 -19.38
C LYS A 164 2.19 0.82 -18.76
N SER A 165 2.28 0.76 -17.43
CA SER A 165 2.40 -0.48 -16.68
C SER A 165 1.07 -0.82 -16.01
N LEU A 166 0.54 -2.03 -16.16
CA LEU A 166 -0.68 -2.45 -15.44
C LEU A 166 -0.53 -2.42 -13.91
N ARG A 167 0.71 -2.25 -13.43
CA ARG A 167 1.01 -2.03 -12.03
C ARG A 167 0.66 -0.60 -11.56
N ASN A 168 0.51 0.35 -12.47
CA ASN A 168 0.18 1.75 -12.22
C ASN A 168 -1.34 1.96 -12.19
N THR A 169 -1.77 2.97 -11.44
CA THR A 169 -3.17 3.32 -11.19
C THR A 169 -3.75 4.10 -12.38
N PRO A 170 -4.90 3.68 -12.95
CA PRO A 170 -5.54 4.38 -14.06
C PRO A 170 -6.34 5.61 -13.59
N ASP A 171 -6.52 6.57 -14.49
CA ASP A 171 -7.13 7.86 -14.18
C ASP A 171 -8.56 7.74 -13.64
N ASP A 172 -9.33 6.77 -14.13
CA ASP A 172 -10.69 6.53 -13.64
C ASP A 172 -10.70 6.03 -12.19
N VAL A 173 -9.65 5.34 -11.73
CA VAL A 173 -9.47 4.97 -10.32
C VAL A 173 -9.00 6.18 -9.50
N LEU A 174 -8.10 7.02 -10.04
CA LEU A 174 -7.69 8.27 -9.39
C LEU A 174 -8.88 9.22 -9.16
N GLN A 175 -9.80 9.30 -10.11
CA GLN A 175 -11.04 10.08 -10.02
C GLN A 175 -11.98 9.63 -8.89
N MET A 176 -11.84 8.40 -8.39
CA MET A 176 -12.67 7.88 -7.28
C MET A 176 -12.12 8.26 -5.90
N LEU A 177 -10.85 8.67 -5.82
CA LEU A 177 -10.18 8.96 -4.54
C LEU A 177 -10.83 10.12 -3.75
N PRO A 178 -11.22 11.25 -4.38
CA PRO A 178 -11.88 12.35 -3.66
C PRO A 178 -13.14 11.92 -2.90
N GLN A 179 -14.00 11.12 -3.54
CA GLN A 179 -15.24 10.65 -2.92
C GLN A 179 -14.99 9.53 -1.90
N ASN A 180 -13.98 8.68 -2.13
CA ASN A 180 -13.59 7.65 -1.18
C ASN A 180 -12.86 8.22 0.05
N GLY A 181 -12.18 9.36 -0.08
CA GLY A 181 -11.29 9.95 0.92
C GLY A 181 -9.89 9.32 0.95
N GLY A 182 -9.57 8.45 -0.02
CA GLY A 182 -8.30 7.73 -0.12
C GLY A 182 -7.19 8.55 -0.76
N LEU A 183 -5.97 8.02 -0.84
CA LEU A 183 -4.84 8.71 -1.46
C LEU A 183 -3.93 7.75 -2.24
N ILE A 184 -3.15 8.31 -3.16
CA ILE A 184 -2.05 7.63 -3.85
C ILE A 184 -0.70 8.18 -3.41
N MET A 185 0.22 7.29 -3.04
CA MET A 185 1.60 7.62 -2.75
C MET A 185 2.47 7.26 -3.97
N ILE A 186 3.04 8.28 -4.60
CA ILE A 186 3.88 8.11 -5.79
C ILE A 186 5.26 7.58 -5.38
N PHE A 187 5.65 6.47 -6.00
CA PHE A 187 6.93 5.78 -5.72
C PHE A 187 8.00 6.00 -6.79
N PHE A 188 9.23 5.55 -6.51
CA PHE A 188 10.40 5.87 -7.32
C PHE A 188 10.93 4.68 -8.13
N ALA A 189 10.15 3.62 -8.27
CA ALA A 189 10.57 2.44 -9.00
C ALA A 189 10.63 2.71 -10.51
N ASN A 190 11.85 2.85 -11.06
CA ASN A 190 12.11 3.20 -12.46
C ASN A 190 11.27 2.40 -13.48
N LYS A 191 11.12 1.08 -13.28
CA LYS A 191 10.33 0.20 -14.17
C LYS A 191 8.85 0.55 -14.27
N PHE A 192 8.36 1.39 -13.37
CA PHE A 192 6.96 1.81 -13.28
C PHE A 192 6.78 3.30 -13.54
N ILE A 193 7.81 4.12 -13.28
CA ILE A 193 7.84 5.54 -13.65
C ILE A 193 8.17 5.75 -15.12
N ARG A 194 9.07 4.93 -15.69
CA ARG A 194 9.47 5.01 -17.10
C ARG A 194 9.68 3.62 -17.71
N PRO A 195 8.61 2.82 -17.92
CA PRO A 195 8.73 1.41 -18.32
C PRO A 195 9.47 1.20 -19.65
N ASP A 196 9.36 2.14 -20.60
CA ASP A 196 9.99 2.03 -21.92
C ASP A 196 11.50 2.33 -21.90
N SER A 197 12.01 3.00 -20.86
CA SER A 197 13.44 3.27 -20.66
C SER A 197 13.77 3.49 -19.17
N PRO A 198 13.71 2.44 -18.34
CA PRO A 198 13.86 2.56 -16.89
C PRO A 198 15.21 3.13 -16.45
N GLU A 199 16.26 2.90 -17.24
CA GLU A 199 17.61 3.45 -17.00
C GLU A 199 17.68 4.97 -17.16
N LYS A 200 16.69 5.57 -17.81
CA LYS A 200 16.57 7.03 -18.00
C LYS A 200 15.53 7.67 -17.08
N ALA A 201 14.96 6.93 -16.14
CA ALA A 201 14.04 7.50 -15.17
C ALA A 201 14.74 8.59 -14.34
N SER A 202 14.09 9.73 -14.19
CA SER A 202 14.60 10.88 -13.43
C SER A 202 13.60 11.38 -12.40
N LEU A 203 14.02 12.37 -11.59
CA LEU A 203 13.15 13.00 -10.61
C LEU A 203 11.99 13.75 -11.29
N GLU A 204 12.23 14.32 -12.47
CA GLU A 204 11.21 14.99 -13.27
C GLU A 204 10.07 14.02 -13.65
N ASP A 205 10.40 12.78 -14.02
CA ASP A 205 9.37 11.78 -14.32
C ASP A 205 8.49 11.50 -13.05
N VAL A 206 9.10 11.45 -11.86
CA VAL A 206 8.36 11.31 -10.59
C VAL A 206 7.47 12.54 -10.32
N VAL A 207 7.98 13.74 -10.57
CA VAL A 207 7.21 14.99 -10.43
C VAL A 207 6.03 15.01 -11.39
N ASP A 208 6.20 14.58 -12.64
CA ASP A 208 5.12 14.48 -13.62
C ASP A 208 4.00 13.56 -13.12
N HIS A 209 4.34 12.43 -12.50
CA HIS A 209 3.36 11.55 -11.86
C HIS A 209 2.63 12.22 -10.68
N ILE A 210 3.33 12.97 -9.84
CA ILE A 210 2.72 13.71 -8.72
C ILE A 210 1.73 14.75 -9.25
N PHE A 211 2.13 15.55 -10.22
CA PHE A 211 1.27 16.59 -10.81
C PHE A 211 0.07 15.99 -11.55
N HIS A 212 0.28 14.91 -12.31
CA HIS A 212 -0.81 14.20 -12.98
C HIS A 212 -1.83 13.68 -11.97
N ALA A 213 -1.38 12.97 -10.92
CA ALA A 213 -2.25 12.48 -9.87
C ALA A 213 -3.01 13.62 -9.17
N ALA A 214 -2.32 14.71 -8.82
CA ALA A 214 -2.91 15.86 -8.14
C ALA A 214 -3.93 16.61 -9.02
N SER A 215 -3.70 16.66 -10.34
CA SER A 215 -4.65 17.29 -11.28
C SER A 215 -5.98 16.55 -11.38
N ILE A 216 -6.01 15.25 -11.05
CA ILE A 216 -7.20 14.40 -11.14
C ILE A 216 -7.83 14.19 -9.77
N ALA A 217 -7.05 13.77 -8.78
CA ALA A 217 -7.51 13.43 -7.44
C ALA A 217 -7.46 14.61 -6.47
N GLY A 218 -6.77 15.70 -6.80
CA GLY A 218 -6.54 16.82 -5.88
C GLY A 218 -5.34 16.62 -4.95
N TRP A 219 -4.78 17.72 -4.46
CA TRP A 219 -3.56 17.73 -3.65
C TRP A 219 -3.68 17.01 -2.30
N ASP A 220 -4.89 16.95 -1.73
CA ASP A 220 -5.14 16.23 -0.47
C ASP A 220 -5.09 14.70 -0.62
N HIS A 221 -5.03 14.20 -1.87
CA HIS A 221 -5.10 12.78 -2.21
C HIS A 221 -3.80 12.23 -2.81
N VAL A 222 -2.70 12.98 -2.69
CA VAL A 222 -1.38 12.61 -3.22
C VAL A 222 -0.31 12.67 -2.14
N GLY A 223 0.55 11.65 -2.10
CA GLY A 223 1.69 11.57 -1.21
C GLY A 223 2.91 10.94 -1.89
N ILE A 224 3.92 10.60 -1.08
CA ILE A 224 5.15 9.95 -1.52
C ILE A 224 5.26 8.61 -0.79
N GLY A 225 5.56 7.55 -1.54
CA GLY A 225 5.67 6.19 -1.01
C GLY A 225 6.91 5.53 -1.58
N GLU A 226 7.99 5.53 -0.80
CA GLU A 226 9.26 4.87 -1.15
C GLU A 226 9.26 3.41 -0.74
#